data_AF-A0AAD5SG76-F1
#
_entry.id   AF-A0AAD5SG76-F1
#
_cell.length_a   1.000
_cell.length_b   1.000
_cell.length_c   1.000
_cell.angle_alpha   90.00
_cell.angle_beta   90.00
_cell.angle_gamma   90.00
#
_symmetry.space_group_name_H-M   'P 1'
#
loop_
_entity.id
_entity.type
_entity.pdbx_description
1 polymer ?
#
loop_
_entity_poly.entity_id
_entity_poly.type
_entity_poly.pdbx_seq_one_letter_code
_entity_poly.pdbx_strand_id
1 'polypeptide(L)'
;MIQSALTPDYEDYKTRTTTKLKENIILHDFLVDRLIHADVARIQNDDTFFVFEDTVRNMILFWLRDEWIGRNIPKTDDIDEVDGTDSVSHMAEFKKKVVQKSNEKSEWTMESQIQPPNGLLPFRGLSIYAMPVCYLHAGLDGAYMMFRELYVRYFHPLHTLSPHHPSLLTLSTLFESLFKQTNSKLYLHLFHTISSPPHNTAFGWIMFGFIGYLDIEQTLLLWDRIIGFEGGLELVAVLAVGVFLFYEERLVGARTEKEAQYILSDLSELKVVPLIQYVLFVVNNE
;
A
#
# COMPACT_ATOMS: atom_id res chain seq x y z
N MET A 1 -14.75 0.88 -27.79
CA MET A 1 -14.99 1.78 -26.64
C MET A 1 -16.43 2.28 -26.79
N ILE A 2 -17.39 1.68 -26.12
CA ILE A 2 -18.80 2.09 -26.20
C ILE A 2 -18.96 3.21 -25.17
N GLN A 3 -18.77 4.46 -25.59
CA GLN A 3 -19.19 5.60 -24.79
C GLN A 3 -20.71 5.61 -24.76
N SER A 4 -21.29 5.24 -23.62
CA SER A 4 -22.72 5.39 -23.37
C SER A 4 -23.05 6.87 -23.28
N ALA A 5 -24.08 7.33 -23.99
CA ALA A 5 -24.58 8.71 -24.01
C ALA A 5 -25.09 9.22 -22.63
N LEU A 6 -24.95 8.42 -21.57
CA LEU A 6 -25.41 8.70 -20.21
C LEU A 6 -24.29 9.04 -19.23
N THR A 7 -23.01 8.87 -19.61
CA THR A 7 -21.87 9.23 -18.75
C THR A 7 -21.28 10.57 -19.21
N PRO A 8 -21.04 11.55 -18.31
CA PRO A 8 -20.28 12.74 -18.66
C PRO A 8 -18.92 12.34 -19.24
N ASP A 9 -18.42 13.15 -20.17
CA ASP A 9 -17.11 12.91 -20.79
C ASP A 9 -16.03 12.74 -19.69
N TYR A 10 -15.17 11.74 -19.84
CA TYR A 10 -14.14 11.42 -18.85
C TYR A 10 -13.20 12.61 -18.64
N GLU A 11 -12.89 13.34 -19.71
CA GLU A 11 -12.05 14.53 -19.65
C GLU A 11 -12.68 15.66 -18.84
N ASP A 12 -14.00 15.85 -18.97
CA ASP A 12 -14.75 16.83 -18.17
C ASP A 12 -14.81 16.41 -16.69
N TYR A 13 -15.10 15.13 -16.42
CA TYR A 13 -15.08 14.59 -15.06
C TYR A 13 -13.71 14.76 -14.39
N LYS A 14 -12.63 14.42 -15.09
CA LYS A 14 -11.24 14.54 -14.63
C LYS A 14 -10.91 15.98 -14.27
N THR A 15 -11.20 16.91 -15.19
CA THR A 15 -10.91 18.34 -15.02
C THR A 15 -11.71 18.92 -13.86
N ARG A 16 -13.02 18.66 -13.79
CA ARG A 16 -13.88 19.16 -12.72
C ARG A 16 -13.41 18.70 -11.34
N THR A 17 -13.04 17.43 -11.22
CA THR A 17 -12.64 16.84 -9.94
C THR A 17 -11.28 17.38 -9.49
N THR A 18 -10.29 17.43 -10.39
CA THR A 18 -8.94 17.93 -10.07
C THR A 18 -8.94 19.43 -9.78
N THR A 19 -9.73 20.23 -10.50
CA THR A 19 -9.89 21.67 -10.20
C THR A 19 -10.46 21.90 -8.81
N LYS A 20 -11.51 21.16 -8.42
CA LYS A 20 -12.07 21.24 -7.06
C LYS A 20 -11.02 20.91 -5.98
N LEU A 21 -10.16 19.91 -6.23
CA LEU A 21 -9.11 19.52 -5.29
C LEU A 21 -8.01 20.59 -5.20
N LYS A 22 -7.61 21.20 -6.33
CA LYS A 22 -6.65 22.31 -6.37
C LYS A 22 -7.17 23.51 -5.57
N GLU A 23 -8.42 23.89 -5.77
CA GLU A 23 -9.06 24.96 -5.00
C GLU A 23 -9.06 24.66 -3.50
N ASN A 24 -9.37 23.42 -3.11
CA ASN A 24 -9.39 23.01 -1.71
C ASN A 24 -7.99 23.06 -1.05
N ILE A 25 -6.92 22.71 -1.78
CA ILE A 25 -5.53 22.87 -1.30
C ILE A 25 -5.20 24.34 -1.06
N ILE A 26 -5.59 25.24 -1.98
CA ILE A 26 -5.29 26.67 -1.86
C ILE A 26 -6.04 27.29 -0.68
N LEU A 27 -7.28 26.85 -0.43
CA LEU A 27 -8.13 27.39 0.63
C LEU A 27 -7.79 26.88 2.03
N HIS A 28 -7.27 25.65 2.15
CA HIS A 28 -7.04 24.99 3.44
C HIS A 28 -5.62 24.44 3.57
N ASP A 29 -4.90 24.95 4.57
CA ASP A 29 -3.61 24.43 5.02
C ASP A 29 -3.83 23.46 6.20
N PHE A 30 -3.54 22.17 6.01
CA PHE A 30 -3.74 21.15 7.04
C PHE A 30 -2.40 20.73 7.67
N LEU A 31 -2.42 20.41 8.97
CA LEU A 31 -1.23 19.91 9.65
C LEU A 31 -0.70 18.60 9.03
N VAL A 32 -1.60 17.77 8.49
CA VAL A 32 -1.23 16.54 7.77
C VAL A 32 -0.44 16.81 6.49
N ASP A 33 -0.53 17.99 5.89
CA ASP A 33 0.26 18.35 4.71
C ASP A 33 1.75 18.38 5.05
N ARG A 34 2.11 18.83 6.26
CA ARG A 34 3.51 18.80 6.74
C ARG A 34 4.06 17.38 6.81
N LEU A 35 3.21 16.39 7.13
CA LEU A 35 3.61 14.98 7.10
C LEU A 35 3.89 14.53 5.67
N ILE A 36 3.08 14.96 4.70
CA ILE A 36 3.30 14.66 3.28
C ILE A 36 4.60 15.30 2.79
N HIS A 37 4.84 16.58 3.11
CA HIS A 37 6.09 17.25 2.75
C HIS A 37 7.31 16.52 3.32
N ALA A 38 7.23 16.12 4.60
CA ALA A 38 8.29 15.34 5.23
C ALA A 38 8.46 13.96 4.59
N ASP A 39 7.38 13.28 4.21
CA ASP A 39 7.43 11.97 3.56
C ASP A 39 8.08 12.05 2.17
N VAL A 40 7.64 12.99 1.33
CA VAL A 40 8.20 13.23 -0.01
C VAL A 40 9.67 13.61 0.05
N ALA A 41 10.06 14.48 1.00
CA ALA A 41 11.46 14.90 1.16
C ALA A 41 12.41 13.73 1.46
N ARG A 42 11.92 12.62 2.03
CA ARG A 42 12.77 11.44 2.27
C ARG A 42 13.08 10.67 1.00
N ILE A 43 12.20 10.78 0.01
CA ILE A 43 12.30 10.03 -1.24
C ILE A 43 13.02 10.85 -2.33
N GLN A 44 13.24 12.13 -2.08
CA GLN A 44 13.96 13.04 -2.98
C GLN A 44 15.38 12.54 -3.33
N ASN A 45 16.02 11.78 -2.44
CA ASN A 45 17.40 11.30 -2.62
C ASN A 45 17.52 10.06 -3.50
N ASP A 46 16.42 9.59 -4.09
CA ASP A 46 16.45 8.47 -5.01
C ASP A 46 16.54 8.98 -6.45
N ASP A 47 17.54 8.47 -7.18
CA ASP A 47 17.86 8.89 -8.55
C ASP A 47 16.68 8.68 -9.52
N THR A 48 15.80 7.72 -9.25
CA THR A 48 14.62 7.43 -10.07
C THR A 48 13.42 8.31 -9.73
N PHE A 49 13.40 8.92 -8.55
CA PHE A 49 12.20 9.59 -8.03
C PHE A 49 12.33 11.10 -7.92
N PHE A 50 13.54 11.62 -7.83
CA PHE A 50 13.82 13.06 -7.76
C PHE A 50 13.06 13.88 -8.82
N VAL A 51 12.95 13.35 -10.05
CA VAL A 51 12.30 14.05 -11.18
C VAL A 51 10.79 14.28 -10.96
N PHE A 52 10.16 13.46 -10.10
CA PHE A 52 8.70 13.48 -9.89
C PHE A 52 8.26 14.08 -8.56
N GLU A 53 9.18 14.67 -7.81
CA GLU A 53 8.95 15.18 -6.45
C GLU A 53 7.68 16.05 -6.33
N ASP A 54 7.55 17.04 -7.21
CA ASP A 54 6.41 17.95 -7.23
C ASP A 54 5.10 17.24 -7.61
N THR A 55 5.17 16.35 -8.58
CA THR A 55 4.01 15.58 -9.06
C THR A 55 3.50 14.65 -7.96
N VAL A 56 4.39 13.90 -7.31
CA VAL A 56 4.07 13.00 -6.19
C VAL A 56 3.47 13.79 -5.03
N ARG A 57 4.11 14.89 -4.62
CA ARG A 57 3.59 15.74 -3.56
C ARG A 57 2.16 16.20 -3.83
N ASN A 58 1.92 16.78 -5.00
CA ASN A 58 0.60 17.29 -5.35
C ASN A 58 -0.44 16.16 -5.44
N MET A 59 -0.05 14.98 -5.92
CA MET A 59 -0.92 13.80 -6.00
C MET A 59 -1.37 13.32 -4.61
N ILE A 60 -0.45 13.27 -3.63
CA ILE A 60 -0.79 12.87 -2.26
C ILE A 60 -1.60 13.97 -1.54
N LEU A 61 -1.37 15.26 -1.84
CA LEU A 61 -2.21 16.34 -1.33
C LEU A 61 -3.64 16.28 -1.89
N PHE A 62 -3.82 15.90 -3.17
CA PHE A 62 -5.14 15.60 -3.75
C PHE A 62 -5.78 14.42 -3.01
N TRP A 63 -5.01 13.35 -2.77
CA TRP A 63 -5.49 12.15 -2.07
C TRP A 63 -6.01 12.46 -0.66
N LEU A 64 -5.36 13.35 0.10
CA LEU A 64 -5.83 13.76 1.43
C LEU A 64 -7.21 14.42 1.41
N ARG A 65 -7.48 15.21 0.36
CA ARG A 65 -8.67 16.07 0.25
C ARG A 65 -9.83 15.43 -0.51
N ASP A 66 -9.62 14.25 -1.09
CA ASP A 66 -10.61 13.60 -1.91
C ASP A 66 -11.54 12.69 -1.10
N GLU A 67 -12.72 13.24 -0.78
CA GLU A 67 -13.80 12.53 -0.09
C GLU A 67 -14.26 11.26 -0.81
N TRP A 68 -14.04 11.14 -2.13
CA TRP A 68 -14.42 9.96 -2.88
C TRP A 68 -13.67 8.72 -2.38
N ILE A 69 -12.42 8.86 -1.95
CA ILE A 69 -11.61 7.73 -1.47
C ILE A 69 -12.27 7.10 -0.25
N GLY A 70 -12.62 7.92 0.75
CA GLY A 70 -13.27 7.44 1.98
C GLY A 70 -14.65 6.81 1.75
N ARG A 71 -15.33 7.15 0.65
CA ARG A 71 -16.62 6.56 0.28
C ARG A 71 -16.51 5.23 -0.45
N ASN A 72 -15.41 5.00 -1.17
CA ASN A 72 -15.24 3.82 -2.02
C ASN A 72 -14.33 2.75 -1.41
N ILE A 73 -13.64 3.04 -0.31
CA ILE A 73 -12.93 2.01 0.45
C ILE A 73 -13.96 1.08 1.12
N PRO A 74 -13.82 -0.25 0.94
CA PRO A 74 -14.61 -1.23 1.67
C PRO A 74 -14.48 -0.98 3.17
N LYS A 75 -15.60 -0.74 3.85
CA LYS A 75 -15.60 -0.59 5.31
C LYS A 75 -15.38 -1.97 5.90
N THR A 76 -14.52 -2.06 6.91
CA THR A 76 -14.26 -3.27 7.70
C THR A 76 -15.47 -3.73 8.53
N ASP A 77 -16.66 -3.19 8.29
CA ASP A 77 -17.89 -3.47 9.03
C ASP A 77 -18.60 -4.75 8.55
N ASP A 78 -18.07 -5.45 7.53
CA ASP A 78 -18.48 -6.83 7.19
C ASP A 78 -17.82 -7.87 8.13
N ILE A 79 -17.77 -7.56 9.43
CA ILE A 79 -17.73 -8.58 10.47
C ILE A 79 -19.20 -8.91 10.69
N ASP A 80 -19.66 -9.97 10.03
CA ASP A 80 -20.95 -10.59 10.32
C ASP A 80 -21.16 -10.65 11.85
N GLU A 81 -22.38 -10.38 12.29
CA GLU A 81 -22.86 -10.55 13.66
C GLU A 81 -22.55 -11.98 14.16
N VAL A 82 -21.34 -12.20 14.67
CA VAL A 82 -20.96 -13.41 15.39
C VAL A 82 -20.78 -13.01 16.85
N ASP A 83 -21.90 -13.18 17.55
CA ASP A 83 -22.06 -13.47 18.96
C ASP A 83 -20.90 -13.05 19.90
N GLY A 84 -21.10 -11.92 20.57
CA GLY A 84 -20.56 -11.64 21.90
C GLY A 84 -19.06 -11.77 22.10
N THR A 85 -18.27 -10.80 21.62
CA THR A 85 -17.04 -10.40 22.33
C THR A 85 -16.66 -8.94 22.06
N ASP A 86 -16.69 -8.15 23.14
CA ASP A 86 -16.46 -6.71 23.21
C ASP A 86 -15.00 -6.32 22.89
N SER A 87 -14.64 -6.12 21.62
CA SER A 87 -13.29 -5.62 21.29
C SER A 87 -13.20 -4.57 20.19
N VAL A 88 -14.30 -4.22 19.51
CA VAL A 88 -14.34 -3.12 18.52
C VAL A 88 -15.01 -1.85 19.08
N SER A 89 -15.30 -1.83 20.39
CA SER A 89 -15.97 -0.72 21.08
C SER A 89 -15.10 0.53 21.21
N HIS A 90 -13.77 0.47 21.17
CA HIS A 90 -12.96 1.63 21.56
C HIS A 90 -12.94 2.80 20.56
N MET A 91 -12.95 2.58 19.25
CA MET A 91 -12.95 3.69 18.27
C MET A 91 -14.35 4.29 18.08
N ALA A 92 -15.39 3.46 18.15
CA ALA A 92 -16.78 3.90 18.14
C ALA A 92 -17.18 4.58 19.46
N GLU A 93 -16.67 4.12 20.61
CA GLU A 93 -16.78 4.82 21.90
C GLU A 93 -15.96 6.10 21.93
N PHE A 94 -14.79 6.16 21.27
CA PHE A 94 -14.04 7.42 21.16
C PHE A 94 -14.84 8.45 20.36
N LYS A 95 -15.45 8.04 19.24
CA LYS A 95 -16.39 8.86 18.47
C LYS A 95 -17.60 9.30 19.31
N LYS A 96 -18.21 8.42 20.10
CA LYS A 96 -19.33 8.78 21.00
C LYS A 96 -18.91 9.69 22.15
N LYS A 97 -17.76 9.47 22.78
CA LYS A 97 -17.25 10.27 23.91
C LYS A 97 -16.80 11.67 23.50
N VAL A 98 -16.24 11.83 22.29
CA VAL A 98 -15.92 13.15 21.73
C VAL A 98 -17.19 13.97 21.48
N VAL A 99 -18.25 13.32 20.99
CA VAL A 99 -19.56 13.97 20.74
C VAL A 99 -20.33 14.26 22.04
N GLN A 100 -20.17 13.47 23.10
CA GLN A 100 -20.87 13.70 24.37
C GLN A 100 -20.22 14.77 25.26
N LYS A 101 -18.90 14.97 25.17
CA LYS A 101 -18.19 16.00 25.96
C LYS A 101 -18.32 17.42 25.41
N SER A 102 -18.78 17.60 24.16
CA SER A 102 -18.98 18.94 23.58
C SER A 102 -20.25 19.65 24.04
N ASN A 103 -21.06 19.04 24.93
CA ASN A 103 -22.32 19.63 25.40
C ASN A 103 -22.25 20.34 26.76
N GLU A 104 -21.05 20.55 27.32
CA GLU A 104 -20.85 21.46 28.45
C GLU A 104 -20.05 22.69 28.01
N LYS A 105 -20.79 23.76 27.68
CA LYS A 105 -20.34 25.16 27.56
C LYS A 105 -18.92 25.35 27.03
N SER A 106 -18.73 25.17 25.72
CA SER A 106 -17.67 25.87 24.98
C SER A 106 -18.24 26.41 23.67
N GLU A 107 -17.99 27.70 23.44
CA GLU A 107 -18.50 28.53 22.34
C GLU A 107 -17.78 28.25 21.01
N TRP A 108 -17.45 26.98 20.78
CA TRP A 108 -16.84 26.47 19.55
C TRP A 108 -17.68 25.29 19.07
N THR A 109 -18.79 25.57 18.39
CA THR A 109 -19.49 24.56 17.59
C THR A 109 -18.67 24.31 16.32
N MET A 110 -17.52 23.66 16.49
CA MET A 110 -16.82 23.05 15.36
C MET A 110 -17.64 21.80 15.02
N GLU A 111 -18.42 21.86 13.94
CA GLU A 111 -18.96 20.65 13.33
C GLU A 111 -17.81 19.65 13.26
N SER A 112 -18.00 18.46 13.85
CA SER A 112 -17.01 17.40 13.89
C SER A 112 -16.83 16.78 12.51
N GLN A 113 -16.41 17.60 11.54
CA GLN A 113 -16.01 17.18 10.22
C GLN A 113 -14.76 16.31 10.37
N ILE A 114 -14.82 15.13 9.76
CA ILE A 114 -13.71 14.18 9.76
C ILE A 114 -12.58 14.81 8.95
N GLN A 115 -11.47 15.11 9.63
CA GLN A 115 -10.25 15.64 9.04
C GLN A 115 -9.16 14.56 9.13
N PRO A 116 -8.45 14.24 8.03
CA PRO A 116 -8.57 14.80 6.68
C PRO A 116 -9.86 14.37 5.92
N PRO A 117 -10.26 15.07 4.84
CA PRO A 117 -11.52 14.82 4.12
C PRO A 117 -11.70 13.39 3.58
N ASN A 118 -10.61 12.69 3.25
CA ASN A 118 -10.67 11.29 2.84
C ASN A 118 -10.91 10.31 4.02
N GLY A 119 -10.81 10.79 5.27
CA GLY A 119 -10.98 10.01 6.50
C GLY A 119 -9.81 9.11 6.87
N LEU A 120 -8.68 9.19 6.15
CA LEU A 120 -7.51 8.33 6.32
C LEU A 120 -6.31 9.11 6.84
N LEU A 121 -5.64 8.56 7.85
CA LEU A 121 -4.38 9.14 8.31
C LEU A 121 -3.25 8.74 7.37
N PRO A 122 -2.46 9.71 6.86
CA PRO A 122 -1.29 9.38 6.05
C PRO A 122 -0.26 8.64 6.91
N PHE A 123 0.36 7.63 6.33
CA PHE A 123 1.44 6.88 6.95
C PHE A 123 2.75 7.13 6.19
N ARG A 124 3.85 6.76 6.83
CA ARG A 124 5.19 6.92 6.25
C ARG A 124 5.38 6.00 5.06
N GLY A 125 5.83 6.55 3.93
CA GLY A 125 6.02 5.84 2.67
C GLY A 125 4.79 5.83 1.76
N LEU A 126 3.70 6.51 2.13
CA LEU A 126 2.52 6.64 1.25
C LEU A 126 2.88 7.26 -0.11
N SER A 127 3.83 8.20 -0.12
CA SER A 127 4.27 8.88 -1.34
C SER A 127 4.93 7.92 -2.35
N ILE A 128 5.41 6.76 -1.90
CA ILE A 128 6.05 5.75 -2.75
C ILE A 128 5.05 5.15 -3.76
N TYR A 129 3.78 4.96 -3.36
CA TYR A 129 2.78 4.38 -4.26
C TYR A 129 2.42 5.26 -5.46
N ALA A 130 2.62 6.58 -5.32
CA ALA A 130 2.31 7.54 -6.37
C ALA A 130 3.38 7.54 -7.49
N MET A 131 4.59 7.04 -7.22
CA MET A 131 5.71 7.19 -8.16
C MET A 131 5.54 6.39 -9.44
N PRO A 132 5.15 5.10 -9.40
CA PRO A 132 5.06 4.35 -10.65
C PRO A 132 4.00 4.93 -11.58
N VAL A 133 2.98 5.58 -11.02
CA VAL A 133 1.94 6.29 -11.78
C VAL A 133 2.51 7.50 -12.53
N CYS A 134 3.53 8.17 -12.00
CA CYS A 134 4.21 9.27 -12.69
C CYS A 134 4.93 8.84 -13.97
N TYR A 135 5.34 7.57 -14.06
CA TYR A 135 5.91 7.01 -15.30
C TYR A 135 4.85 6.69 -16.36
N LEU A 136 3.60 6.46 -15.95
CA LEU A 136 2.48 6.14 -16.84
C LEU A 136 1.78 7.39 -17.39
N HIS A 137 1.78 8.48 -16.62
CA HIS A 137 1.09 9.72 -16.98
C HIS A 137 2.00 10.93 -16.84
N ALA A 138 2.14 11.69 -17.93
CA ALA A 138 2.90 12.94 -17.92
C ALA A 138 2.21 14.08 -17.12
N GLY A 139 0.89 14.04 -17.00
CA GLY A 139 0.10 15.09 -16.34
C GLY A 139 -0.44 14.66 -14.97
N LEU A 140 -0.38 15.57 -13.99
CA LEU A 140 -0.87 15.37 -12.62
C LEU A 140 -2.34 14.92 -12.58
N ASP A 141 -3.20 15.53 -13.38
CA ASP A 141 -4.64 15.29 -13.32
C ASP A 141 -5.00 13.85 -13.74
N GLY A 142 -4.33 13.33 -14.77
CA GLY A 142 -4.47 11.94 -15.21
C GLY A 142 -3.83 10.97 -14.23
N ALA A 143 -2.61 11.29 -13.77
CA ALA A 143 -1.89 10.49 -12.79
C ALA A 143 -2.72 10.31 -11.50
N TYR A 144 -3.32 11.38 -10.99
CA TYR A 144 -4.14 11.31 -9.79
C TYR A 144 -5.39 10.44 -9.97
N MET A 145 -6.07 10.54 -11.12
CA MET A 145 -7.25 9.71 -11.39
C MET A 145 -6.92 8.22 -11.45
N MET A 146 -5.75 7.87 -11.98
CA MET A 146 -5.28 6.49 -11.94
C MET A 146 -4.90 6.08 -10.51
N PHE A 147 -4.16 6.94 -9.80
CA PHE A 147 -3.69 6.66 -8.44
C PHE A 147 -4.83 6.41 -7.45
N ARG A 148 -5.88 7.24 -7.45
CA ARG A 148 -7.02 7.06 -6.52
C ARG A 148 -7.75 5.73 -6.74
N GLU A 149 -7.88 5.29 -7.99
CA GLU A 149 -8.50 4.00 -8.33
C GLU A 149 -7.61 2.83 -7.91
N LEU A 150 -6.30 2.91 -8.18
CA LEU A 150 -5.33 1.92 -7.74
C LEU A 150 -5.28 1.82 -6.21
N TYR A 151 -5.33 2.96 -5.53
CA TYR A 151 -5.29 3.01 -4.07
C TYR A 151 -6.50 2.31 -3.45
N VAL A 152 -7.70 2.65 -3.91
CA VAL A 152 -8.96 2.09 -3.40
C VAL A 152 -9.13 0.61 -3.73
N ARG A 153 -8.49 0.09 -4.78
CA ARG A 153 -8.64 -1.33 -5.16
C ARG A 153 -7.50 -2.22 -4.67
N TYR A 154 -6.26 -1.73 -4.68
CA TYR A 154 -5.07 -2.58 -4.52
C TYR A 154 -4.12 -2.13 -3.43
N PHE A 155 -3.99 -0.83 -3.14
CA PHE A 155 -3.01 -0.37 -2.13
C PHE A 155 -3.60 -0.32 -0.72
N HIS A 156 -4.84 0.12 -0.53
CA HIS A 156 -5.45 0.15 0.80
C HIS A 156 -5.46 -1.21 1.53
N PRO A 157 -5.65 -2.37 0.87
CA PRO A 157 -5.67 -3.65 1.57
C PRO A 157 -4.28 -4.00 2.14
N LEU A 158 -3.20 -3.52 1.52
CA LEU A 158 -1.83 -3.67 2.01
C LEU A 158 -1.56 -2.90 3.32
N HIS A 159 -2.50 -2.05 3.76
CA HIS A 159 -2.42 -1.32 5.03
C HIS A 159 -3.57 -1.63 5.97
N THR A 160 -4.50 -2.47 5.55
CA THR A 160 -5.68 -2.84 6.33
C THR A 160 -5.41 -4.16 7.05
N LEU A 161 -5.90 -4.28 8.29
CA LEU A 161 -5.91 -5.54 9.03
C LEU A 161 -7.33 -6.09 8.97
N SER A 162 -7.57 -7.04 8.07
CA SER A 162 -8.86 -7.72 7.93
C SER A 162 -8.66 -9.21 7.66
N PRO A 163 -9.44 -10.11 8.28
CA PRO A 163 -9.32 -11.54 8.04
C PRO A 163 -10.04 -12.03 6.78
N HIS A 164 -10.98 -11.26 6.21
CA HIS A 164 -11.92 -11.74 5.17
C HIS A 164 -11.49 -11.44 3.73
N HIS A 165 -10.59 -10.48 3.55
CA HIS A 165 -10.11 -10.02 2.24
C HIS A 165 -8.59 -10.04 2.21
N PRO A 166 -7.96 -10.07 1.03
CA PRO A 166 -6.51 -9.98 0.92
C PRO A 166 -6.04 -8.68 1.55
N SER A 167 -5.60 -8.77 2.79
CA SER A 167 -5.13 -7.71 3.64
C SER A 167 -3.68 -7.99 4.04
N LEU A 168 -3.00 -6.98 4.57
CA LEU A 168 -1.61 -7.13 5.04
C LEU A 168 -1.42 -8.35 5.95
N LEU A 169 -2.38 -8.61 6.85
CA LEU A 169 -2.33 -9.74 7.76
C LEU A 169 -2.44 -11.07 7.00
N THR A 170 -3.45 -11.20 6.12
CA THR A 170 -3.64 -12.44 5.34
C THR A 170 -2.48 -12.72 4.41
N LEU A 171 -1.92 -11.69 3.77
CA LEU A 171 -0.75 -11.79 2.90
C LEU A 171 0.50 -12.20 3.69
N SER A 172 0.67 -11.67 4.89
CA SER A 172 1.77 -12.07 5.78
C SER A 172 1.63 -13.53 6.21
N THR A 173 0.42 -13.99 6.54
CA THR A 173 0.18 -15.40 6.86
C THR A 173 0.38 -16.32 5.65
N LEU A 174 -0.01 -15.86 4.45
CA LEU A 174 0.20 -16.58 3.20
C LEU A 174 1.70 -16.70 2.88
N PHE A 175 2.45 -15.60 3.03
CA PHE A 175 3.90 -15.63 2.90
C PHE A 175 4.54 -16.66 3.82
N GLU A 176 4.17 -16.65 5.11
CA GLU A 176 4.74 -17.59 6.07
C GLU A 176 4.38 -19.05 5.75
N SER A 177 3.12 -19.32 5.39
CA SER A 177 2.67 -20.68 5.08
C SER A 177 3.37 -21.20 3.82
N LEU A 178 3.41 -20.40 2.76
CA LEU A 178 4.10 -20.74 1.52
C LEU A 178 5.59 -20.96 1.77
N PHE A 179 6.26 -20.06 2.50
CA PHE A 179 7.71 -20.22 2.72
C PHE A 179 8.04 -21.48 3.52
N LYS A 180 7.25 -21.82 4.54
CA LYS A 180 7.41 -23.05 5.34
C LYS A 180 7.16 -24.30 4.49
N GLN A 181 6.19 -24.27 3.58
CA GLN A 181 5.88 -25.39 2.68
C GLN A 181 7.00 -25.58 1.65
N THR A 182 7.46 -24.50 1.05
CA THR A 182 8.49 -24.51 0.01
C THR A 182 9.87 -24.88 0.54
N ASN A 183 10.35 -24.24 1.60
CA ASN A 183 11.69 -24.49 2.12
C ASN A 183 11.76 -24.29 3.64
N SER A 184 11.27 -25.30 4.36
CA SER A 184 11.32 -25.33 5.84
C SER A 184 12.75 -25.24 6.39
N LYS A 185 13.74 -25.78 5.68
CA LYS A 185 15.16 -25.76 6.11
C LYS A 185 15.71 -24.34 6.14
N LEU A 186 15.50 -23.57 5.07
CA LEU A 186 15.92 -22.18 4.99
C LEU A 186 15.16 -21.33 6.02
N TYR A 187 13.85 -21.54 6.16
CA TYR A 187 13.04 -20.85 7.16
C TYR A 187 13.59 -21.05 8.58
N LEU A 188 13.87 -22.30 8.97
CA LEU A 188 14.40 -22.65 10.28
C LEU A 188 15.84 -22.12 10.48
N HIS A 189 16.67 -22.11 9.44
CA HIS A 189 18.01 -21.52 9.51
C HIS A 189 17.95 -20.03 9.83
N LEU A 190 17.11 -19.27 9.11
CA LEU A 190 16.92 -17.84 9.33
C LEU A 190 16.38 -17.56 10.74
N PHE A 191 15.42 -18.36 11.20
CA PHE A 191 14.80 -18.21 12.51
C PHE A 191 15.72 -18.57 13.68
N HIS A 192 16.35 -19.75 13.65
CA HIS A 192 17.11 -20.27 14.79
C HIS A 192 18.61 -19.94 14.76
N THR A 193 19.23 -19.93 13.59
CA THR A 193 20.69 -19.76 13.47
C THR A 193 21.06 -18.29 13.35
N ILE A 194 20.33 -17.57 12.51
CA ILE A 194 20.59 -16.15 12.23
C ILE A 194 19.81 -15.23 13.19
N SER A 195 18.75 -15.74 13.83
CA SER A 195 17.83 -14.95 14.67
C SER A 195 17.17 -13.79 13.93
N SER A 196 17.04 -13.90 12.60
CA SER A 196 16.37 -12.91 11.76
C SER A 196 15.15 -13.57 11.12
N PRO A 197 13.94 -13.37 11.66
CA PRO A 197 12.77 -14.03 11.14
C PRO A 197 12.43 -13.44 9.75
N PRO A 198 12.12 -14.29 8.74
CA PRO A 198 11.92 -13.83 7.36
C PRO A 198 10.84 -12.74 7.21
N HIS A 199 9.84 -12.73 8.10
CA HIS A 199 8.79 -11.73 8.08
C HIS A 199 9.32 -10.31 8.32
N ASN A 200 10.39 -10.11 9.10
CA ASN A 200 10.92 -8.77 9.37
C ASN A 200 11.36 -8.07 8.09
N THR A 201 11.95 -8.83 7.17
CA THR A 201 12.36 -8.32 5.86
C THR A 201 11.17 -8.29 4.89
N ALA A 202 10.40 -9.38 4.81
CA ALA A 202 9.31 -9.51 3.86
C ALA A 202 8.15 -8.53 4.11
N PHE A 203 7.93 -8.12 5.36
CA PHE A 203 6.81 -7.25 5.73
C PHE A 203 6.87 -5.90 5.02
N GLY A 204 8.07 -5.31 4.88
CA GLY A 204 8.25 -4.07 4.11
C GLY A 204 7.91 -4.26 2.64
N TRP A 205 8.35 -5.37 2.04
CA TRP A 205 8.04 -5.70 0.66
C TRP A 205 6.54 -5.90 0.42
N ILE A 206 5.86 -6.61 1.32
CA ILE A 206 4.43 -6.87 1.23
C ILE A 206 3.64 -5.58 1.43
N MET A 207 3.96 -4.81 2.47
CA MET A 207 3.32 -3.52 2.73
C MET A 207 3.43 -2.62 1.50
N PHE A 208 4.64 -2.42 0.96
CA PHE A 208 4.88 -1.55 -0.20
C PHE A 208 4.61 -2.18 -1.56
N GLY A 209 4.15 -3.43 -1.63
CA GLY A 209 3.96 -4.14 -2.90
C GLY A 209 5.24 -4.13 -3.78
N PHE A 210 6.41 -4.20 -3.15
CA PHE A 210 7.75 -4.08 -3.75
C PHE A 210 8.11 -2.73 -4.39
N ILE A 211 7.28 -1.70 -4.22
CA ILE A 211 7.59 -0.36 -4.76
C ILE A 211 8.74 0.24 -3.93
N GLY A 212 9.74 0.80 -4.60
CA GLY A 212 10.97 1.31 -3.98
C GLY A 212 12.00 0.24 -3.62
N TYR A 213 11.70 -1.04 -3.90
CA TYR A 213 12.61 -2.17 -3.73
C TYR A 213 13.06 -2.77 -5.07
N LEU A 214 12.14 -2.81 -6.04
CA LEU A 214 12.40 -3.27 -7.39
C LEU A 214 12.59 -2.08 -8.34
N ASP A 215 13.26 -2.36 -9.46
CA ASP A 215 13.28 -1.43 -10.59
C ASP A 215 11.86 -1.18 -11.13
N ILE A 216 11.63 0.03 -11.65
CA ILE A 216 10.29 0.49 -12.05
C ILE A 216 9.66 -0.42 -13.09
N GLU A 217 10.45 -0.93 -14.04
CA GLU A 217 9.98 -1.87 -15.05
C GLU A 217 9.45 -3.16 -14.42
N GLN A 218 10.15 -3.68 -13.40
CA GLN A 218 9.75 -4.89 -12.69
C GLN A 218 8.52 -4.65 -11.80
N THR A 219 8.42 -3.48 -11.16
CA THR A 219 7.24 -3.07 -10.40
C THR A 219 6.01 -2.98 -11.30
N LEU A 220 6.11 -2.37 -12.48
CA LEU A 220 5.00 -2.28 -13.43
C LEU A 220 4.61 -3.65 -13.99
N LEU A 221 5.58 -4.53 -14.24
CA LEU A 221 5.28 -5.92 -14.60
C LEU A 221 4.53 -6.66 -13.48
N LEU A 222 4.88 -6.44 -12.21
CA LEU A 222 4.11 -6.99 -11.09
C LEU A 222 2.67 -6.46 -11.10
N TRP A 223 2.50 -5.14 -11.28
CA TRP A 223 1.19 -4.50 -11.31
C TRP A 223 0.29 -5.02 -12.42
N ASP A 224 0.82 -5.25 -13.63
CA ASP A 224 0.07 -5.85 -14.73
C ASP A 224 -0.58 -7.19 -14.33
N ARG A 225 0.11 -7.99 -13.50
CA ARG A 225 -0.42 -9.28 -13.02
C ARG A 225 -1.39 -9.08 -11.86
N ILE A 226 -1.07 -8.20 -10.91
CA ILE A 226 -1.99 -7.88 -9.81
C ILE A 226 -3.34 -7.39 -10.36
N ILE A 227 -3.31 -6.54 -11.40
CA ILE A 227 -4.51 -5.99 -12.04
C ILE A 227 -5.17 -7.02 -12.96
N GLY A 228 -4.38 -7.86 -13.64
CA GLY A 228 -4.87 -8.82 -14.63
C GLY A 228 -5.57 -10.05 -14.05
N PHE A 229 -5.35 -10.39 -12.77
CA PHE A 229 -5.92 -11.58 -12.12
C PHE A 229 -6.87 -11.24 -10.97
N GLU A 230 -7.95 -12.00 -10.85
CA GLU A 230 -8.77 -12.00 -9.64
C GLU A 230 -7.95 -12.54 -8.46
N GLY A 231 -7.90 -11.82 -7.34
CA GLY A 231 -7.03 -12.17 -6.22
C GLY A 231 -5.53 -11.88 -6.44
N GLY A 232 -5.17 -11.08 -7.45
CA GLY A 232 -3.78 -10.83 -7.83
C GLY A 232 -2.86 -10.29 -6.73
N LEU A 233 -3.39 -9.75 -5.63
CA LEU A 233 -2.60 -9.24 -4.51
C LEU A 233 -1.80 -10.34 -3.78
N GLU A 234 -2.27 -11.59 -3.83
CA GLU A 234 -1.55 -12.75 -3.29
C GLU A 234 -0.18 -12.97 -3.95
N LEU A 235 -0.02 -12.52 -5.20
CA LEU A 235 1.24 -12.58 -5.93
C LEU A 235 2.36 -11.80 -5.24
N VAL A 236 2.03 -10.81 -4.40
CA VAL A 236 3.02 -10.09 -3.59
C VAL A 236 3.65 -11.03 -2.57
N ALA A 237 2.86 -11.87 -1.91
CA ALA A 237 3.38 -12.86 -0.96
C ALA A 237 4.19 -13.95 -1.68
N VAL A 238 3.70 -14.42 -2.85
CA VAL A 238 4.39 -15.40 -3.70
C VAL A 238 5.76 -14.87 -4.15
N LEU A 239 5.81 -13.62 -4.61
CA LEU A 239 7.07 -12.99 -5.01
C LEU A 239 8.05 -12.88 -3.83
N ALA A 240 7.57 -12.51 -2.64
CA ALA A 240 8.41 -12.46 -1.44
C ALA A 240 9.06 -13.81 -1.14
N VAL A 241 8.34 -14.92 -1.25
CA VAL A 241 8.93 -16.27 -1.14
C VAL A 241 9.95 -16.51 -2.25
N GLY A 242 9.62 -16.13 -3.49
CA GLY A 242 10.52 -16.25 -4.64
C GLY A 242 11.85 -15.52 -4.45
N VAL A 243 11.85 -14.35 -3.81
CA VAL A 243 13.08 -13.63 -3.44
C VAL A 243 13.96 -14.47 -2.51
N PHE A 244 13.40 -15.04 -1.44
CA PHE A 244 14.19 -15.88 -0.53
C PHE A 244 14.80 -17.10 -1.20
N LEU A 245 14.07 -17.73 -2.12
CA LEU A 245 14.56 -18.90 -2.86
C LEU A 245 15.64 -18.56 -3.86
N PHE A 246 15.51 -17.42 -4.55
CA PHE A 246 16.55 -16.92 -5.44
C PHE A 246 17.87 -16.71 -4.72
N TYR A 247 17.82 -16.29 -3.46
CA TYR A 247 18.98 -16.08 -2.61
C TYR A 247 19.34 -17.28 -1.72
N GLU A 248 18.70 -18.45 -1.89
CA GLU A 248 18.84 -19.58 -0.97
C GLU A 248 20.30 -19.97 -0.71
N GLU A 249 21.09 -20.20 -1.77
CA GLU A 249 22.49 -20.63 -1.64
C GLU A 249 23.33 -19.63 -0.83
N ARG A 250 23.06 -18.34 -1.01
CA ARG A 250 23.74 -17.24 -0.29
C ARG A 250 23.27 -17.15 1.16
N LEU A 251 21.98 -17.32 1.41
CA LEU A 251 21.37 -17.22 2.74
C LEU A 251 21.70 -18.41 3.65
N VAL A 252 21.82 -19.62 3.11
CA VAL A 252 22.27 -20.79 3.87
C VAL A 252 23.73 -20.60 4.34
N GLY A 253 24.54 -19.88 3.55
CA GLY A 253 25.91 -19.52 3.91
C GLY A 253 26.01 -18.40 4.95
N ALA A 254 24.97 -17.58 5.13
CA ALA A 254 24.97 -16.46 6.05
C ALA A 254 24.96 -16.94 7.51
N ARG A 255 25.73 -16.26 8.36
CA ARG A 255 25.87 -16.59 9.79
C ARG A 255 25.36 -15.49 10.71
N THR A 256 25.21 -14.28 10.18
CA THR A 256 24.75 -13.13 10.95
C THR A 256 23.53 -12.47 10.31
N GLU A 257 22.71 -11.82 11.12
CA GLU A 257 21.54 -11.08 10.63
C GLU A 257 21.94 -9.99 9.62
N LYS A 258 23.07 -9.30 9.85
CA LYS A 258 23.56 -8.25 8.96
C LYS A 258 23.94 -8.78 7.58
N GLU A 259 24.54 -9.96 7.50
CA GLU A 259 24.85 -10.61 6.21
C GLU A 259 23.57 -10.97 5.46
N ALA A 260 22.58 -11.54 6.16
CA ALA A 260 21.29 -11.87 5.55
C ALA A 260 20.57 -10.61 5.04
N GLN A 261 20.54 -9.53 5.85
CA GLN A 261 19.96 -8.25 5.44
C GLN A 261 20.71 -7.63 4.26
N TYR A 262 22.05 -7.73 4.22
CA TYR A 262 22.84 -7.23 3.09
C TYR A 262 22.50 -7.98 1.80
N ILE A 263 22.45 -9.31 1.85
CA ILE A 263 22.07 -10.15 0.69
C ILE A 263 20.67 -9.77 0.18
N LEU A 264 19.74 -9.50 1.07
CA LEU A 264 18.35 -9.16 0.74
C LEU A 264 18.11 -7.67 0.48
N SER A 265 19.13 -6.82 0.62
CA SER A 265 19.01 -5.37 0.40
C SER A 265 19.06 -4.99 -1.07
N ASP A 266 19.75 -5.78 -1.90
CA ASP A 266 19.86 -5.55 -3.34
C ASP A 266 18.94 -6.51 -4.09
N LEU A 267 17.90 -5.95 -4.70
CA LEU A 267 16.90 -6.69 -5.47
C LEU A 267 16.93 -6.29 -6.95
N SER A 268 17.96 -5.57 -7.40
CA SER A 268 18.09 -5.04 -8.76
C SER A 268 18.18 -6.12 -9.84
N GLU A 269 18.76 -7.27 -9.52
CA GLU A 269 18.93 -8.40 -10.45
C GLU A 269 17.63 -9.20 -10.68
N LEU A 270 16.61 -8.98 -9.84
CA LEU A 270 15.42 -9.81 -9.85
C LEU A 270 14.55 -9.59 -11.09
N LYS A 271 14.11 -10.70 -11.67
CA LYS A 271 13.07 -10.72 -12.70
C LYS A 271 11.80 -11.28 -12.10
N VAL A 272 10.80 -10.41 -11.94
CA VAL A 272 9.55 -10.72 -11.22
C VAL A 272 8.80 -11.88 -11.84
N VAL A 273 8.64 -11.86 -13.18
CA VAL A 273 7.83 -12.85 -13.89
C VAL A 273 8.40 -14.28 -13.76
N PRO A 274 9.70 -14.52 -14.04
CA PRO A 274 10.30 -15.83 -13.81
C PRO A 274 10.21 -16.31 -12.36
N LEU A 275 10.39 -15.43 -11.37
CA LEU A 275 10.35 -15.80 -9.95
C LEU A 275 8.96 -16.24 -9.51
N ILE A 276 7.93 -15.50 -9.90
CA ILE A 276 6.54 -15.89 -9.61
C ILE A 276 6.23 -17.24 -10.25
N GLN A 277 6.62 -17.43 -11.52
CA GLN A 277 6.41 -18.70 -12.23
C GLN A 277 7.15 -19.87 -11.56
N TYR A 278 8.38 -19.65 -11.10
CA TYR A 278 9.17 -20.66 -10.39
C TYR A 278 8.46 -21.13 -9.12
N VAL A 279 8.00 -20.20 -8.27
CA VAL A 279 7.30 -20.54 -7.03
C VAL A 279 5.97 -21.25 -7.31
N LEU A 280 5.19 -20.75 -8.28
CA LEU A 280 3.87 -21.32 -8.56
C LEU A 280 3.91 -22.71 -9.20
N PHE A 281 4.84 -22.94 -10.13
CA PHE A 281 4.80 -24.14 -10.99
C PHE A 281 5.93 -25.13 -10.75
N VAL A 282 7.09 -24.71 -10.26
CA VAL A 282 8.24 -25.62 -10.11
C VAL A 282 8.25 -26.18 -8.71
N VAL A 283 8.26 -25.31 -7.71
CA VAL A 283 8.36 -25.70 -6.31
C VAL A 283 7.15 -26.53 -5.85
N ASN A 284 5.94 -26.15 -6.26
CA ASN A 284 4.72 -26.84 -5.80
C ASN A 284 4.51 -28.22 -6.46
N ASN A 285 5.35 -28.59 -7.43
CA ASN A 285 5.26 -29.86 -8.16
C ASN A 285 6.36 -30.86 -7.76
N GLU A 286 7.27 -30.49 -6.84
CA GLU A 286 8.26 -31.39 -6.22
C GLU A 286 7.81 -31.85 -4.83
#